data_AF-A0A6B9FD78-F1
#
_entry.id   AF-A0A6B9FD78-F1
#
_cell.length_a   1.000
_cell.length_b   1.000
_cell.length_c   1.000
_cell.angle_alpha   90.00
_cell.angle_beta   90.00
_cell.angle_gamma   90.00
#
_symmetry.space_group_name_H-M   'P 1'
#
loop_
_entity.id
_entity.type
_entity.pdbx_description
1 polymer ?
#
loop_
_entity_poly.entity_id
_entity_poly.type
_entity_poly.pdbx_seq_one_letter_code
_entity_poly.pdbx_strand_id
1 'polypeptide(L)'
;MGNTDSVAVKTYVPPYQKDRWREHADRLGMSQSEFVRTMVQAGRRDFEVPDPAEPEETGEDVSSGLEPRVKDALDGEDGRSWDELLGAVTEDIEDRLEETLSDLQERNVVQYSGRAGGYRLVEDP
;
A
#
# COMPACT_ATOMS: atom_id res chain seq x y z
N MET A 1 18.36 -33.62 4.71
CA MET A 1 19.22 -32.45 5.00
C MET A 1 19.24 -31.58 3.75
N GLY A 2 18.40 -30.54 3.74
CA GLY A 2 18.30 -29.61 2.60
C GLY A 2 19.51 -28.69 2.59
N ASN A 3 20.16 -28.60 1.43
CA ASN A 3 21.36 -27.80 1.24
C ASN A 3 21.08 -26.33 1.58
N THR A 4 21.77 -25.78 2.58
CA THR A 4 21.59 -24.39 3.06
C THR A 4 22.46 -23.42 2.26
N ASP A 5 22.51 -23.61 0.94
CA ASP A 5 23.28 -22.73 0.06
C ASP A 5 22.57 -21.37 -0.07
N SER A 6 23.18 -20.32 0.47
CA SER A 6 22.71 -18.94 0.35
C SER A 6 23.49 -18.21 -0.73
N VAL A 7 22.78 -17.58 -1.68
CA VAL A 7 23.39 -16.73 -2.71
C VAL A 7 23.43 -15.27 -2.21
N ALA A 8 24.57 -14.60 -2.39
CA ALA A 8 24.74 -13.21 -1.96
C ALA A 8 23.96 -12.24 -2.88
N VAL A 9 23.12 -11.41 -2.27
CA VAL A 9 22.39 -10.33 -2.96
C VAL A 9 23.00 -8.99 -2.57
N LYS A 10 23.23 -8.11 -3.54
CA LYS A 10 23.73 -6.75 -3.32
C LYS A 10 22.65 -5.74 -3.68
N THR A 11 22.37 -4.82 -2.77
CA THR A 11 21.46 -3.70 -2.98
C THR A 11 22.06 -2.44 -2.35
N TYR A 12 21.61 -1.27 -2.80
CA TYR A 12 22.03 0.02 -2.26
C TYR A 12 20.91 0.60 -1.42
N VAL A 13 21.27 1.05 -0.23
CA VAL A 13 20.35 1.67 0.72
C VAL A 13 20.98 2.94 1.27
N PRO A 14 20.19 3.98 1.59
CA PRO A 14 20.72 5.17 2.25
C PRO A 14 21.47 4.81 3.55
N PRO A 15 22.58 5.50 3.89
CA PRO A 15 23.40 5.17 5.05
C PRO A 15 22.61 5.09 6.38
N TYR A 16 21.73 6.07 6.62
CA TYR A 16 20.90 6.13 7.83
C TYR A 16 19.99 4.91 7.99
N GLN A 17 19.54 4.31 6.89
CA GLN A 17 18.65 3.16 6.91
C GLN A 17 19.43 1.90 7.28
N LYS A 18 20.65 1.77 6.75
CA LYS A 18 21.57 0.70 7.12
C LYS A 18 21.96 0.77 8.60
N ASP A 19 22.15 1.98 9.13
CA ASP A 19 22.49 2.18 10.54
C ASP A 19 21.36 1.72 11.46
N ARG A 20 20.10 2.09 11.16
CA ARG A 20 18.93 1.58 11.90
C ARG A 20 18.82 0.07 11.87
N TRP A 21 19.07 -0.55 10.72
CA TRP A 21 19.03 -2.01 10.62
C TRP A 21 20.11 -2.69 11.44
N ARG A 22 21.30 -2.08 11.52
CA ARG A 22 22.39 -2.58 12.36
C ARG A 22 21.99 -2.55 13.84
N GLU A 23 21.47 -1.42 14.30
CA GLU A 23 20.99 -1.26 15.67
C GLU A 23 19.89 -2.27 16.03
N HIS A 24 18.95 -2.50 15.10
CA HIS A 24 17.90 -3.50 15.29
C HIS A 24 18.42 -4.93 15.29
N ALA A 25 19.38 -5.26 14.43
CA ALA A 25 20.02 -6.57 14.41
C ALA A 25 20.77 -6.84 15.72
N ASP A 26 21.51 -5.84 16.22
CA ASP A 26 22.21 -5.91 17.51
C ASP A 26 21.23 -6.11 18.67
N ARG A 27 20.11 -5.38 18.69
CA ARG A 27 19.03 -5.55 19.68
C ARG A 27 18.41 -6.95 19.68
N LEU A 28 18.35 -7.57 18.51
CA LEU A 28 17.79 -8.92 18.32
C LEU A 28 18.84 -10.04 18.40
N GLY A 29 20.12 -9.70 18.61
CA GLY A 29 21.21 -10.67 18.72
C GLY A 29 21.50 -11.42 17.41
N MET A 30 21.17 -10.84 16.26
CA MET A 30 21.27 -11.47 14.95
C MET A 30 22.24 -10.74 14.03
N SER A 31 22.75 -11.45 13.01
CA SER A 31 23.59 -10.81 12.00
C SER A 31 22.77 -9.85 11.14
N GLN A 32 23.41 -8.82 10.57
CA GLN A 32 22.73 -7.86 9.68
C GLN A 32 22.07 -8.56 8.48
N SER A 33 22.72 -9.58 7.91
CA SER A 33 22.16 -10.35 6.78
C SER A 33 20.95 -11.17 7.19
N GLU A 34 20.94 -11.71 8.42
CA GLU A 34 19.81 -12.47 8.96
C GLU A 34 18.63 -11.56 9.26
N PHE A 35 18.88 -10.39 9.87
CA PHE A 35 17.87 -9.35 10.07
C PHE A 35 17.21 -8.93 8.75
N VAL A 36 18.01 -8.61 7.74
CA VAL A 36 17.50 -8.22 6.41
C VAL A 36 16.70 -9.36 5.79
N ARG A 37 17.19 -10.61 5.89
CA ARG A 37 16.45 -11.77 5.38
C ARG A 37 15.10 -11.93 6.08
N THR A 38 15.04 -11.82 7.41
CA THR A 38 13.80 -11.91 8.18
C THR A 38 12.83 -10.80 7.82
N MET A 39 13.29 -9.55 7.71
CA MET A 39 12.44 -8.42 7.31
C MET A 39 11.91 -8.55 5.89
N VAL A 40 12.74 -9.03 4.95
CA VAL A 40 12.32 -9.29 3.57
C VAL A 40 11.36 -10.47 3.51
N GLN A 41 11.59 -11.54 4.28
CA GLN A 41 10.67 -12.67 4.36
C GLN A 41 9.34 -12.26 4.97
N ALA A 42 9.34 -11.47 6.04
CA ALA A 42 8.12 -10.92 6.64
C ALA A 42 7.36 -10.05 5.64
N GLY A 43 8.03 -9.05 5.04
CA GLY A 43 7.39 -8.22 4.02
C GLY A 43 6.89 -9.03 2.83
N ARG A 44 7.62 -10.06 2.38
CA ARG A 44 7.12 -10.96 1.34
C ARG A 44 5.91 -11.76 1.77
N ARG A 45 5.80 -12.19 3.04
CA ARG A 45 4.59 -12.84 3.57
C ARG A 45 3.40 -11.88 3.62
N ASP A 46 3.63 -10.59 3.90
CA ASP A 46 2.61 -9.55 3.80
C ASP A 46 2.16 -9.29 2.33
N PHE A 47 2.99 -9.66 1.34
CA PHE A 47 2.68 -9.58 -0.10
C PHE A 47 2.40 -10.94 -0.76
N GLU A 48 2.47 -12.06 -0.03
CA GLU A 48 2.20 -13.40 -0.56
C GLU A 48 0.69 -13.62 -0.51
N VAL A 49 0.05 -13.70 -1.67
CA VAL A 49 -1.35 -14.13 -1.79
C VAL A 49 -1.45 -15.49 -1.11
N PRO A 50 -2.35 -15.69 -0.12
CA PRO A 50 -2.42 -16.94 0.62
C PRO A 50 -2.66 -18.11 -0.35
N ASP A 51 -1.88 -19.18 -0.16
CA ASP A 51 -2.20 -20.49 -0.72
C ASP A 51 -3.61 -20.87 -0.21
N PRO A 52 -4.56 -21.32 -1.05
CA PRO A 52 -5.97 -21.49 -0.70
C PRO A 52 -6.29 -22.61 0.32
N ALA A 53 -5.33 -23.00 1.16
CA ALA A 53 -5.54 -23.94 2.24
C ALA A 53 -5.49 -23.22 3.61
N GLU A 54 -6.69 -23.05 4.17
CA GLU A 54 -7.06 -22.73 5.55
C GLU A 54 -7.48 -21.26 5.84
N PRO A 55 -8.73 -21.02 6.29
CA PRO A 55 -9.23 -19.69 6.59
C PRO A 55 -8.93 -19.37 8.06
N GLU A 56 -7.97 -18.48 8.29
CA GLU A 56 -7.88 -17.76 9.56
C GLU A 56 -8.46 -16.37 9.33
N GLU A 57 -9.73 -16.19 9.70
CA GLU A 57 -10.28 -14.87 10.01
C GLU A 57 -9.40 -14.22 11.07
N THR A 58 -8.70 -13.13 10.75
CA THR A 58 -8.58 -11.90 11.55
C THR A 58 -7.74 -10.90 10.76
N GLY A 59 -8.32 -9.76 10.39
CA GLY A 59 -7.56 -8.65 9.84
C GLY A 59 -8.36 -7.80 8.86
N GLU A 60 -9.38 -7.10 9.36
CA GLU A 60 -9.71 -5.81 8.79
C GLU A 60 -8.41 -5.00 8.62
N ASP A 61 -8.31 -4.27 7.51
CA ASP A 61 -7.20 -3.41 7.11
C ASP A 61 -6.08 -4.05 6.28
N VAL A 62 -6.43 -4.57 5.09
CA VAL A 62 -5.45 -4.68 4.00
C VAL A 62 -6.07 -4.27 2.67
N SER A 63 -5.71 -3.06 2.25
CA SER A 63 -5.78 -2.52 0.89
C SER A 63 -6.98 -1.62 0.52
N SER A 64 -7.04 -0.42 1.11
CA SER A 64 -7.59 0.77 0.41
C SER A 64 -6.62 1.31 -0.66
N GLY A 65 -5.77 0.46 -1.24
CA GLY A 65 -4.70 0.83 -2.16
C GLY A 65 -5.10 0.76 -3.63
N LEU A 66 -4.17 1.12 -4.52
CA LEU A 66 -4.34 1.05 -5.97
C LEU A 66 -4.47 -0.40 -6.48
N GLU A 67 -3.86 -1.37 -5.80
CA GLU A 67 -3.79 -2.76 -6.28
C GLU A 67 -5.17 -3.47 -6.39
N PRO A 68 -6.05 -3.45 -5.39
CA PRO A 68 -7.40 -4.02 -5.51
C PRO A 68 -8.23 -3.34 -6.59
N ARG A 69 -8.09 -2.02 -6.76
CA ARG A 69 -8.77 -1.27 -7.82
C ARG A 69 -8.30 -1.66 -9.21
N VAL A 70 -7.00 -1.87 -9.37
CA VAL A 70 -6.45 -2.37 -10.64
C VAL A 70 -6.92 -3.80 -10.91
N LYS A 71 -7.01 -4.65 -9.88
CA LYS A 71 -7.54 -6.01 -10.01
C LYS A 71 -9.03 -6.02 -10.37
N ASP A 72 -9.84 -5.21 -9.70
CA ASP A 72 -11.27 -5.04 -9.99
C ASP A 72 -11.50 -4.48 -11.41
N ALA A 73 -10.73 -3.45 -11.78
CA ALA A 73 -10.71 -2.92 -13.13
C ALA A 73 -10.13 -3.90 -14.17
N LEU A 74 -9.62 -5.07 -13.78
CA LEU A 74 -9.15 -6.10 -14.70
C LEU A 74 -9.95 -7.40 -14.62
N ASP A 75 -11.00 -7.48 -13.79
CA ASP A 75 -11.81 -8.69 -13.54
C ASP A 75 -12.74 -9.07 -14.72
N GLY A 76 -12.45 -8.58 -15.94
CA GLY A 76 -13.17 -8.92 -17.17
C GLY A 76 -12.50 -10.06 -17.95
N GLU A 77 -13.27 -10.73 -18.82
CA GLU A 77 -12.79 -11.86 -19.64
C GLU A 77 -11.68 -11.47 -20.63
N ASP A 78 -11.61 -10.19 -21.03
CA ASP A 78 -10.60 -9.63 -21.91
C ASP A 78 -9.74 -8.58 -21.20
N GLY A 79 -8.43 -8.61 -21.44
CA GLY A 79 -7.51 -7.62 -20.90
C GLY A 79 -7.80 -6.21 -21.41
N ARG A 80 -7.66 -5.20 -20.55
CA ARG A 80 -7.87 -3.79 -20.92
C ARG A 80 -6.60 -3.16 -21.48
N SER A 81 -6.77 -2.21 -22.40
CA SER A 81 -5.68 -1.32 -22.79
C SER A 81 -5.31 -0.37 -21.64
N TRP A 82 -4.16 0.30 -21.76
CA TRP A 82 -3.70 1.25 -20.75
C TRP A 82 -4.72 2.38 -20.50
N ASP A 83 -5.28 2.96 -21.57
CA ASP A 83 -6.23 4.06 -21.46
C ASP A 83 -7.55 3.62 -20.82
N GLU A 84 -8.03 2.42 -21.12
CA GLU A 84 -9.24 1.84 -20.52
C GLU A 84 -9.04 1.50 -19.04
N LEU A 85 -7.86 0.98 -18.67
CA LEU A 85 -7.53 0.71 -17.27
C LEU A 85 -7.38 2.01 -16.48
N LEU A 86 -6.70 3.02 -17.05
CA LEU A 86 -6.54 4.32 -16.41
C LEU A 86 -7.88 5.03 -16.21
N GLY A 87 -8.77 4.98 -17.22
CA GLY A 87 -10.11 5.52 -17.13
C GLY A 87 -10.91 4.87 -16.00
N ALA A 88 -10.99 3.54 -15.98
CA ALA A 88 -11.74 2.82 -14.96
C ALA A 88 -11.22 3.04 -13.54
N VAL A 89 -9.90 3.09 -13.35
CA VAL A 89 -9.31 3.35 -12.04
C VAL A 89 -9.51 4.79 -11.60
N THR A 90 -9.49 5.75 -12.53
CA THR A 90 -9.67 7.17 -12.20
C THR A 90 -11.14 7.48 -11.90
N GLU A 91 -12.08 6.88 -12.61
CA GLU A 91 -13.52 7.02 -12.37
C GLU A 91 -13.89 6.60 -10.92
N ASP A 92 -13.41 5.43 -10.46
CA ASP A 92 -13.58 4.99 -9.06
C ASP A 92 -13.04 6.01 -8.04
N ILE A 93 -11.88 6.62 -8.35
CA ILE A 93 -11.26 7.61 -7.48
C ILE A 93 -12.06 8.92 -7.48
N GLU A 94 -12.58 9.33 -8.64
CA GLU A 94 -13.40 10.52 -8.81
C GLU A 94 -14.72 10.40 -8.04
N ASP A 95 -15.41 9.26 -8.15
CA ASP A 95 -16.64 8.98 -7.41
C ASP A 95 -16.42 9.01 -5.90
N ARG A 96 -15.37 8.35 -5.41
CA ARG A 96 -15.04 8.35 -3.99
C ARG A 96 -14.64 9.73 -3.47
N LEU A 97 -13.95 10.52 -4.29
CA LEU A 97 -13.60 11.89 -3.96
C LEU A 97 -14.86 12.76 -3.85
N GLU A 98 -15.82 12.60 -4.76
CA GLU A 98 -17.11 13.31 -4.74
C GLU A 98 -17.91 12.99 -3.48
N GLU A 99 -18.03 11.70 -3.13
CA GLU A 99 -18.71 11.25 -1.90
C GLU A 99 -18.04 11.84 -0.65
N THR A 100 -16.72 11.73 -0.56
CA THR A 100 -15.95 12.25 0.59
C THR A 100 -16.10 13.77 0.71
N LEU A 101 -16.07 14.51 -0.40
CA LEU A 101 -16.25 15.96 -0.39
C LEU A 101 -17.67 16.34 0.04
N SER A 102 -18.68 15.57 -0.37
CA SER A 102 -20.07 15.77 0.04
C SER A 102 -20.23 15.59 1.55
N ASP A 103 -19.72 14.50 2.11
CA ASP A 103 -19.75 14.24 3.56
C ASP A 103 -19.04 15.35 4.37
N LEU A 104 -17.89 15.82 3.88
CA LEU A 104 -17.14 16.89 4.54
C LEU A 104 -17.85 18.24 4.46
N GLN A 105 -18.62 18.49 3.40
CA GLN A 105 -19.46 19.69 3.29
C GLN A 105 -20.67 19.63 4.22
N GLU A 106 -21.34 18.49 4.32
CA GLU A 106 -22.46 18.29 5.27
C GLU A 106 -22.01 18.51 6.72
N ARG A 107 -20.79 18.08 7.04
CA ARG A 107 -20.16 18.30 8.35
C ARG A 107 -19.58 19.70 8.54
N ASN A 108 -19.75 20.59 7.57
CA ASN A 108 -19.21 21.96 7.56
C ASN A 108 -17.68 22.02 7.77
N VAL A 109 -16.94 21.00 7.33
CA VAL A 109 -15.47 20.94 7.40
C VAL A 109 -14.84 21.54 6.14
N VAL A 110 -15.47 21.33 4.99
CA VAL A 110 -15.02 21.83 3.67
C VAL A 110 -16.15 22.63 3.04
N GLN A 111 -15.83 23.62 2.20
CA GLN A 111 -16.81 24.37 1.40
C GLN A 111 -16.25 24.65 0.00
N TYR A 112 -17.11 24.55 -1.02
CA TYR A 112 -16.75 24.98 -2.37
C TYR A 112 -16.62 26.51 -2.45
N SER A 113 -15.50 26.98 -3.00
CA SER A 113 -15.19 28.39 -3.19
C SER A 113 -14.94 28.66 -4.67
N GLY A 114 -15.98 29.12 -5.38
CA GLY A 114 -15.88 29.46 -6.81
C GLY A 114 -14.81 30.51 -7.12
N ARG A 115 -14.53 31.44 -6.20
CA ARG A 115 -13.45 32.43 -6.33
C ARG A 115 -12.03 31.83 -6.31
N ALA A 116 -11.87 30.69 -5.63
CA ALA A 116 -10.59 29.97 -5.56
C ALA A 116 -10.53 28.84 -6.60
N GLY A 117 -11.61 28.62 -7.35
CA GLY A 117 -11.71 27.54 -8.34
C GLY A 117 -11.69 26.15 -7.71
N GLY A 118 -12.14 25.98 -6.47
CA GLY A 118 -12.06 24.67 -5.79
C GLY A 118 -12.59 24.70 -4.36
N TYR A 119 -12.21 23.70 -3.56
CA TYR A 119 -12.68 23.51 -2.19
C TYR A 119 -11.72 24.14 -1.18
N ARG A 120 -12.25 24.74 -0.11
CA ARG A 120 -11.48 25.26 1.03
C ARG A 120 -11.93 24.60 2.32
N LEU A 121 -11.03 24.51 3.30
CA LEU A 121 -11.43 24.23 4.67
C LEU A 121 -12.27 25.38 5.22
N VAL A 122 -13.30 25.02 5.98
CA VAL A 122 -14.01 25.95 6.85
C VAL A 122 -13.16 26.04 8.11
N GLU A 123 -12.60 27.22 8.37
CA GLU A 123 -11.88 27.49 9.62
C GLU A 123 -12.95 27.57 10.71
N ASP A 124 -12.88 26.72 11.73
CA ASP A 124 -13.71 26.84 12.93
C ASP A 124 -13.41 28.21 13.58
N PRO A 125 -14.43 29.02 13.93
CA PRO A 125 -14.27 30.39 14.42
C PRO A 125 -13.57 30.51 15.78
#